data_AF-A0A6S7B0K6-F1
#
_entry.id   AF-A0A6S7B0K6-F1
#
_cell.length_a   1.000
_cell.length_b   1.000
_cell.length_c   1.000
_cell.angle_alpha   90.00
_cell.angle_beta   90.00
_cell.angle_gamma   90.00
#
_symmetry.space_group_name_H-M   'P 1'
#
loop_
_entity.id
_entity.type
_entity.pdbx_description
1 polymer ?
#
loop_
_entity_poly.entity_id
_entity_poly.type
_entity_poly.pdbx_seq_one_letter_code
_entity_poly.pdbx_strand_id
1 'polypeptide(L)'
;MLAHSEAQATVRTAIRNAGGVTKWARRFGITRGSIYEWIDRAEVPSDRAVIIERESFGLAKRQELRPNDYWDWWPDLPRPE
;
A
#
# COMPACT_ATOMS: atom_id res chain seq x y z
N MET A 1 -13.85 15.67 3.23
CA MET A 1 -14.23 14.26 3.48
C MET A 1 -14.18 13.37 2.22
N LEU A 2 -13.90 13.91 1.02
CA LEU A 2 -13.83 13.12 -0.23
C LEU A 2 -12.46 12.41 -0.45
N ALA A 3 -11.34 13.02 -0.04
CA ALA A 3 -9.99 12.52 -0.31
C ALA A 3 -9.64 11.18 0.37
N HIS A 4 -10.23 10.88 1.54
CA HIS A 4 -9.96 9.63 2.26
C HIS A 4 -10.47 8.40 1.49
N SER A 5 -11.59 8.53 0.79
CA SER A 5 -12.20 7.46 -0.02
C SER A 5 -11.33 7.08 -1.23
N GLU A 6 -10.71 8.07 -1.88
CA GLU A 6 -9.84 7.83 -3.05
C GLU A 6 -8.52 7.16 -2.67
N ALA A 7 -7.90 7.60 -1.57
CA ALA A 7 -6.67 7.01 -1.05
C ALA A 7 -6.88 5.54 -0.64
N GLN A 8 -7.98 5.26 0.08
CA GLN A 8 -8.36 3.89 0.44
C GLN A 8 -8.58 3.01 -0.80
N ALA A 9 -9.30 3.52 -1.80
CA ALA A 9 -9.56 2.79 -3.05
C ALA A 9 -8.27 2.48 -3.83
N THR A 10 -7.32 3.40 -3.83
CA THR A 10 -5.99 3.23 -4.43
C THR A 10 -5.23 2.10 -3.76
N VAL A 11 -5.07 2.14 -2.43
CA VAL A 11 -4.36 1.09 -1.68
C VAL A 11 -5.06 -0.27 -1.85
N ARG A 12 -6.40 -0.30 -1.80
CA ARG A 12 -7.18 -1.52 -2.02
C ARG A 12 -6.90 -2.13 -3.39
N THR A 13 -6.86 -1.30 -4.44
CA THR A 13 -6.61 -1.72 -5.81
C THR A 13 -5.19 -2.23 -5.98
N ALA A 14 -4.20 -1.52 -5.43
CA ALA A 14 -2.80 -1.94 -5.45
C ALA A 14 -2.62 -3.31 -4.78
N ILE A 15 -3.14 -3.48 -3.55
CA ILE A 15 -3.07 -4.77 -2.83
C ILE A 15 -3.76 -5.89 -3.62
N ARG A 16 -4.91 -5.62 -4.24
CA ARG A 16 -5.61 -6.60 -5.10
C ARG A 16 -4.75 -7.00 -6.29
N ASN A 17 -4.20 -6.04 -7.03
CA ASN A 17 -3.37 -6.28 -8.21
C ASN A 17 -2.09 -7.05 -7.86
N ALA A 18 -1.52 -6.80 -6.69
CA ALA A 18 -0.33 -7.49 -6.18
C ALA A 18 -0.59 -8.93 -5.67
N GLY A 19 -1.81 -9.45 -5.80
CA GLY A 19 -2.19 -10.82 -5.43
C GLY A 19 -3.14 -10.92 -4.22
N GLY A 20 -3.63 -9.80 -3.71
CA GLY A 20 -4.72 -9.73 -2.75
C GLY A 20 -4.32 -9.89 -1.28
N VAL A 21 -5.29 -9.62 -0.41
CA VAL A 21 -5.13 -9.57 1.06
C VAL A 21 -4.59 -10.88 1.62
N THR A 22 -5.13 -12.03 1.19
CA THR A 22 -4.74 -13.34 1.72
C THR A 22 -3.27 -13.67 1.46
N LYS A 23 -2.75 -13.31 0.27
CA LYS A 23 -1.34 -13.51 -0.09
C LYS A 23 -0.43 -12.75 0.87
N TRP A 24 -0.70 -11.47 1.07
CA TRP A 24 0.16 -10.61 1.89
C TRP A 24 0.04 -10.89 3.38
N ALA A 25 -1.17 -11.20 3.88
CA ALA A 25 -1.35 -11.66 5.25
C ALA A 25 -0.49 -12.90 5.55
N ARG A 26 -0.51 -13.90 4.65
CA ARG A 26 0.34 -15.09 4.75
C ARG A 26 1.83 -14.76 4.65
N ARG A 27 2.21 -13.90 3.68
CA ARG A 27 3.62 -13.52 3.44
C ARG A 27 4.25 -12.82 4.65
N PHE A 28 3.47 -12.06 5.41
CA PHE A 28 3.95 -11.33 6.59
C PHE A 28 3.66 -12.04 7.92
N GLY A 29 2.96 -13.18 7.91
CA GLY A 29 2.58 -13.89 9.14
C GLY A 29 1.61 -13.09 10.02
N ILE A 30 0.70 -12.30 9.42
CA ILE A 30 -0.28 -11.47 10.13
C ILE A 30 -1.73 -11.84 9.77
N THR A 31 -2.68 -11.27 10.50
CA THR A 31 -4.10 -11.44 10.18
C THR A 31 -4.49 -10.67 8.91
N ARG A 32 -5.54 -11.13 8.21
CA ARG A 32 -6.15 -10.36 7.12
C ARG A 32 -6.69 -9.01 7.60
N GLY A 33 -7.18 -8.94 8.84
CA GLY A 33 -7.67 -7.72 9.46
C GLY A 33 -6.62 -6.61 9.50
N SER A 34 -5.35 -6.96 9.79
CA SER A 34 -4.24 -6.00 9.76
C SER A 34 -4.01 -5.42 8.36
N ILE A 35 -4.18 -6.21 7.29
CA ILE A 35 -4.09 -5.69 5.92
C ILE A 35 -5.27 -4.76 5.60
N TYR A 36 -6.49 -5.13 6.02
CA TYR A 36 -7.66 -4.26 5.85
C TYR A 36 -7.52 -2.94 6.61
N GLU A 37 -6.93 -2.96 7.80
CA GLU A 37 -6.62 -1.74 8.55
C GLU A 37 -5.67 -0.81 7.78
N TRP A 38 -4.65 -1.34 7.10
CA TRP A 38 -3.79 -0.54 6.23
C TRP A 38 -4.55 0.06 5.05
N ILE A 39 -5.45 -0.72 4.45
CA ILE A 39 -6.29 -0.26 3.35
C ILE A 39 -7.18 0.89 3.84
N ASP A 40 -7.86 0.71 4.98
CA ASP A 40 -8.78 1.69 5.55
C ASP A 40 -8.07 2.97 5.97
N ARG A 41 -6.82 2.88 6.47
CA ARG A 41 -5.97 4.04 6.77
C ARG A 41 -5.30 4.64 5.53
N ALA A 42 -5.41 3.99 4.38
CA ALA A 42 -4.64 4.28 3.18
C ALA A 42 -3.12 4.37 3.44
N GLU A 43 -2.62 3.47 4.29
CA GLU A 43 -1.25 3.53 4.81
C GLU A 43 -0.71 2.11 5.07
N VAL A 44 0.06 1.58 4.11
CA VAL A 44 0.82 0.34 4.30
C VAL A 44 2.17 0.67 4.96
N PRO A 45 2.62 -0.05 6.00
CA PRO A 45 3.94 0.17 6.61
C PRO A 45 5.07 0.25 5.58
N SER A 46 5.99 1.21 5.72
CA SER A 46 6.97 1.56 4.68
C SER A 46 7.88 0.38 4.30
N ASP A 47 8.39 -0.36 5.27
CA ASP A 47 9.15 -1.60 5.07
C ASP A 47 8.37 -2.64 4.23
N ARG A 48 7.07 -2.79 4.51
CA ARG A 48 6.19 -3.72 3.81
C ARG A 48 5.82 -3.24 2.41
N ALA A 49 5.66 -1.94 2.21
CA ALA A 49 5.39 -1.36 0.90
C ALA A 49 6.54 -1.63 -0.08
N VAL A 50 7.80 -1.52 0.37
CA VAL A 50 8.98 -1.91 -0.42
C VAL A 50 8.94 -3.40 -0.79
N ILE A 51 8.62 -4.27 0.19
CA ILE A 51 8.53 -5.71 -0.05
C ILE A 51 7.42 -6.02 -1.06
N ILE A 52 6.25 -5.39 -0.93
CA ILE A 52 5.12 -5.59 -1.83
C ILE A 52 5.48 -5.15 -3.25
N GLU A 53 6.05 -3.96 -3.44
CA GLU A 53 6.45 -3.48 -4.76
C GLU A 53 7.44 -4.43 -5.43
N ARG A 54 8.48 -4.85 -4.70
CA ARG A 54 9.50 -5.77 -5.20
C ARG A 54 8.93 -7.14 -5.56
N GLU A 55 8.19 -7.77 -4.64
CA GLU A 55 7.70 -9.15 -4.82
C GLU A 55 6.42 -9.24 -5.67
N SER A 56 5.77 -8.11 -5.95
CA SER A 56 4.70 -8.01 -6.95
C SER A 56 5.21 -7.60 -8.33
N PHE A 57 6.53 -7.45 -8.52
CA PHE A 57 7.14 -6.98 -9.77
C PHE A 57 6.56 -5.63 -10.24
N GLY A 58 6.31 -4.72 -9.29
CA GLY A 58 5.79 -3.38 -9.56
C GLY A 58 4.28 -3.29 -9.84
N LEU A 59 3.51 -4.38 -9.64
CA LEU A 59 2.04 -4.36 -9.77
C LEU A 59 1.34 -3.54 -8.67
N ALA A 60 2.03 -3.28 -7.56
CA ALA A 60 1.65 -2.29 -6.57
C ALA A 60 2.87 -1.43 -6.24
N LYS A 61 2.81 -0.15 -6.58
CA LYS A 61 3.92 0.78 -6.34
C LYS A 61 3.86 1.38 -4.95
N ARG A 62 5.00 1.80 -4.41
CA ARG A 62 5.08 2.46 -3.09
C ARG A 62 4.16 3.68 -2.98
N GLN A 63 4.03 4.48 -4.05
CA GLN A 63 3.12 5.63 -4.09
C GLN A 63 1.65 5.23 -3.97
N GLU A 64 1.27 4.07 -4.51
CA GLU A 64 -0.11 3.57 -4.42
C GLU A 64 -0.42 2.94 -3.06
N LEU A 65 0.62 2.42 -2.39
CA LEU A 65 0.53 1.79 -1.07
C LEU A 65 0.61 2.79 0.09
N ARG A 66 1.19 3.97 -0.15
CA ARG A 66 1.31 5.10 0.79
C ARG A 66 1.02 6.44 0.09
N PRO A 67 -0.17 6.65 -0.50
CA PRO A 67 -0.46 7.82 -1.34
C PRO A 67 -0.37 9.16 -0.60
N ASN A 68 -0.49 9.16 0.73
CA ASN A 68 -0.57 10.37 1.52
C ASN A 68 0.79 10.88 2.04
N ASP A 69 1.85 10.07 2.00
CA ASP A 69 3.12 10.41 2.64
C ASP A 69 4.36 9.73 2.03
N TYR A 70 4.26 9.05 0.88
CA TYR A 70 5.39 8.32 0.32
C TYR A 70 6.65 9.18 0.11
N TRP A 71 6.50 10.48 -0.18
CA TRP A 71 7.60 11.43 -0.40
C TRP A 71 8.40 11.70 0.89
N ASP A 72 7.81 11.50 2.06
CA ASP A 72 8.49 11.68 3.34
C ASP A 72 9.38 10.45 3.67
N TRP A 73 9.05 9.28 3.13
CA TRP A 73 9.78 8.03 3.35
C TRP A 73 10.81 7.71 2.26
N TRP A 74 10.50 8.07 1.02
CA TRP A 74 11.34 7.83 -0.16
C TRP A 74 11.52 9.16 -0.91
N PRO A 75 12.45 10.03 -0.46
CA PRO A 75 12.64 11.37 -1.03
C PRO A 75 13.18 11.36 -2.46
N ASP A 76 13.59 10.20 -2.97
CA ASP A 76 13.91 9.96 -4.38
C ASP A 76 12.67 9.92 -5.29
N LEU A 77 11.47 9.73 -4.73
CA LEU A 77 10.22 9.76 -5.48
C LEU A 77 9.63 11.17 -5.51
N PRO A 78 9.19 11.68 -6.69
CA PRO A 78 8.64 13.03 -6.80
C PRO A 78 7.33 13.14 -6.01
N ARG A 79 7.18 14.23 -5.25
CA ARG A 79 5.92 14.58 -4.58
C ARG A 79 4.85 14.96 -5.63
N PRO A 80 3.57 14.60 -5.45
CA PRO A 80 2.51 15.07 -6.34
C PRO A 80 2.37 16.59 -6.18
N GLU A 81 2.19 17.30 -7.30
CA GLU A 81 1.89 18.74 -7.31
C GLU A 81 0.50 19.06 -6.77
#